data_AF-A0A7G1IHW4-F1
#
_entry.id   AF-A0A7G1IHW4-F1
#
_cell.length_a   1.000
_cell.length_b   1.000
_cell.length_c   1.000
_cell.angle_alpha   90.00
_cell.angle_beta   90.00
_cell.angle_gamma   90.00
#
_symmetry.space_group_name_H-M   'P 1'
#
loop_
_entity.id
_entity.type
_entity.pdbx_description
1 polymer ?
#
loop_
_entity_poly.entity_id
_entity_poly.type
_entity_poly.pdbx_seq_one_letter_code
_entity_poly.pdbx_strand_id
1 'polypeptide(L)'
;MPKAVAATHHNVVQLLESLGTAAAPGQVWSQSHSYAFDFSVWEIWGALLSGGRLVVVPESVTASPADFHDLLVAERVGVLSQTPSAVGVLPPRGLESAALVVAGEACPAAVVDRWAGGG
;
A
#
# COMPACT_ATOMS: atom_id res chain seq x y z
N MET A 1 -15.12 -6.32 -24.34
CA MET A 1 -13.89 -5.59 -24.71
C MET A 1 -13.51 -4.67 -23.54
N PRO A 2 -12.23 -4.59 -23.14
CA PRO A 2 -11.78 -3.64 -22.12
C PRO A 2 -12.04 -2.19 -22.56
N LYS A 3 -12.26 -1.28 -21.60
CA LYS A 3 -12.37 0.17 -21.83
C LYS A 3 -11.25 0.91 -21.09
N ALA A 4 -10.66 1.92 -21.73
CA ALA A 4 -9.71 2.79 -21.08
C ALA A 4 -10.41 3.78 -20.14
N VAL A 5 -9.78 4.10 -19.02
CA VAL A 5 -10.23 5.15 -18.09
C VAL A 5 -9.21 6.28 -18.15
N ALA A 6 -9.66 7.48 -18.50
CA ALA A 6 -8.80 8.66 -18.49
C ALA A 6 -8.84 9.32 -17.11
N ALA A 7 -7.67 9.46 -16.49
CA ALA A 7 -7.47 10.22 -15.26
C ALA A 7 -6.52 11.39 -15.52
N THR A 8 -6.83 12.57 -14.99
CA THR A 8 -6.00 13.77 -15.16
C THR A 8 -5.04 13.95 -14.00
N HIS A 9 -4.00 14.77 -14.18
CA HIS A 9 -3.10 15.16 -13.08
C HIS A 9 -3.87 15.77 -11.90
N HIS A 10 -4.90 16.57 -12.16
CA HIS A 10 -5.73 17.17 -11.11
C HIS A 10 -6.41 16.10 -10.24
N ASN A 11 -6.90 15.01 -10.85
CA ASN A 11 -7.50 13.91 -10.09
C ASN A 11 -6.50 13.25 -9.14
N VAL A 12 -5.26 13.06 -9.61
CA VAL A 12 -4.19 12.47 -8.80
C VAL A 12 -3.81 13.39 -7.65
N VAL A 13 -3.56 14.68 -7.91
CA VAL A 13 -3.21 15.64 -6.86
C VAL A 13 -4.31 15.75 -5.80
N GLN A 14 -5.57 15.86 -6.23
CA GLN A 14 -6.72 15.93 -5.32
C GLN A 14 -6.83 14.68 -4.43
N LEU A 15 -6.60 13.48 -4.99
CA LEU A 15 -6.55 12.25 -4.20
C LEU A 15 -5.46 12.34 -3.12
N LEU A 16 -4.27 12.80 -3.49
CA LEU A 16 -3.11 12.82 -2.59
C LEU A 16 -3.17 13.92 -1.52
N GLU A 17 -3.95 14.97 -1.73
CA GLU A 17 -4.26 15.97 -0.71
C GLU A 17 -5.16 15.39 0.41
N SER A 18 -5.90 14.31 0.15
CA SER A 18 -6.86 13.73 1.10
C SER A 18 -6.23 12.80 2.16
N LEU A 19 -4.92 12.61 2.14
CA LEU A 19 -4.26 11.46 2.81
C LEU A 19 -3.86 11.68 4.25
N GLY A 20 -3.95 12.92 4.72
CA GLY A 20 -3.58 13.29 6.07
C GLY A 20 -2.16 12.82 6.41
N THR A 21 -2.02 12.10 7.53
CA THR A 21 -0.72 11.71 8.09
C THR A 21 -0.02 10.58 7.34
N ALA A 22 -0.72 9.81 6.49
CA ALA A 22 -0.09 8.80 5.65
C ALA A 22 0.90 9.44 4.65
N ALA A 23 0.61 10.67 4.24
CA ALA A 23 1.45 11.51 3.37
C ALA A 23 2.49 12.35 4.14
N ALA A 24 2.92 11.91 5.33
CA ALA A 24 3.95 12.63 6.08
C ALA A 24 5.35 12.46 5.44
N PRO A 25 6.20 13.50 5.46
CA PRO A 25 7.59 13.38 5.02
C PRO A 25 8.33 12.28 5.76
N GLY A 26 9.21 11.56 5.04
CA GLY A 26 10.01 10.46 5.61
C GLY A 26 9.26 9.13 5.77
N GLN A 27 7.97 9.05 5.42
CA GLN A 27 7.27 7.78 5.31
C GLN A 27 7.88 6.91 4.21
N VAL A 28 7.95 5.60 4.46
CA VAL A 28 8.41 4.61 3.47
C VAL A 28 7.21 3.87 2.93
N TRP A 29 7.05 3.88 1.61
CA TRP A 29 5.92 3.30 0.89
C TRP A 29 6.36 2.09 0.08
N SER A 30 5.55 1.04 0.05
CA SER A 30 5.75 -0.08 -0.87
C SER A 30 5.06 0.17 -2.21
N GLN A 31 5.79 0.01 -3.32
CA GLN A 31 5.22 -0.13 -4.66
C GLN A 31 5.20 -1.61 -5.00
N SER A 32 4.02 -2.23 -4.94
CA SER A 32 3.86 -3.69 -5.07
C SER A 32 2.82 -4.10 -6.11
N HIS A 33 1.94 -3.18 -6.50
CA HIS A 33 0.91 -3.47 -7.48
C HIS A 33 1.42 -3.32 -8.92
N SER A 34 0.80 -4.08 -9.83
CA SER A 34 1.04 -3.91 -11.27
C SER A 34 0.76 -2.47 -11.70
N TYR A 35 1.57 -1.94 -12.61
CA TYR A 35 1.36 -0.61 -13.21
C TYR A 35 0.08 -0.52 -14.07
N ALA A 36 -0.54 -1.66 -14.37
CA ALA A 36 -1.86 -1.70 -15.01
C ALA A 36 -3.01 -1.56 -14.00
N PHE A 37 -2.74 -1.51 -12.70
CA PHE A 37 -3.71 -1.34 -11.62
C PHE A 37 -3.54 0.04 -10.97
N ASP A 38 -4.65 0.72 -10.67
CA ASP A 38 -4.63 2.11 -10.22
C ASP A 38 -3.98 2.34 -8.84
N PHE A 39 -3.90 1.32 -7.97
CA PHE A 39 -3.10 1.41 -6.74
C PHE A 39 -1.64 1.78 -7.02
N SER A 40 -1.05 1.42 -8.17
CA SER A 40 0.34 1.79 -8.41
C SER A 40 0.51 3.32 -8.51
N VAL A 41 -0.51 4.04 -9.00
CA VAL A 41 -0.51 5.51 -9.07
C VAL A 41 -0.47 6.09 -7.65
N TRP A 42 -1.30 5.53 -6.77
CA TRP A 42 -1.36 5.85 -5.35
C TRP A 42 -0.03 5.58 -4.64
N GLU A 43 0.53 4.37 -4.77
CA GLU A 43 1.80 3.96 -4.14
C GLU A 43 2.95 4.89 -4.56
N ILE A 44 3.08 5.15 -5.87
CA ILE A 44 4.18 5.95 -6.42
C ILE A 44 4.07 7.40 -5.98
N TRP A 45 2.93 8.04 -6.23
CA TRP A 45 2.80 9.48 -6.01
C TRP A 45 2.54 9.85 -4.55
N GLY A 46 1.95 8.94 -3.76
CA GLY A 46 1.83 9.08 -2.31
C GLY A 46 3.19 9.16 -1.62
N ALA A 47 4.20 8.44 -2.11
CA ALA A 47 5.56 8.59 -1.62
C ALA A 47 6.21 9.89 -2.15
N LEU A 48 6.22 10.06 -3.48
CA LEU A 48 7.07 11.06 -4.14
C LEU A 48 6.59 12.49 -3.95
N LEU A 49 5.27 12.74 -3.87
CA LEU A 49 4.74 14.09 -3.65
C LEU A 49 4.70 14.51 -2.18
N SER A 50 4.93 13.55 -1.27
CA SER A 50 4.91 13.77 0.18
C SER A 50 6.31 13.86 0.81
N GLY A 51 7.37 13.71 0.01
CA GLY A 51 8.75 13.64 0.54
C GLY A 51 9.05 12.31 1.24
N GLY A 52 8.37 11.24 0.86
CA GLY A 52 8.61 9.88 1.32
C GLY A 52 9.65 9.14 0.48
N ARG A 53 9.95 7.90 0.89
CA ARG A 53 10.77 6.95 0.12
C ARG A 53 9.88 5.89 -0.49
N LEU A 54 10.05 5.62 -1.78
CA LEU A 54 9.38 4.52 -2.47
C LEU A 54 10.28 3.28 -2.52
N VAL A 55 9.78 2.15 -2.04
CA VAL A 55 10.40 0.82 -2.17
C VAL A 55 9.72 0.09 -3.31
N VAL A 56 10.42 -0.06 -4.43
CA VAL A 56 9.92 -0.82 -5.59
C VAL A 56 10.14 -2.31 -5.32
N VAL A 57 9.05 -3.04 -5.15
CA VAL A 57 9.09 -4.45 -4.75
C VAL A 57 9.19 -5.34 -6.00
N PRO A 58 10.19 -6.24 -6.08
CA PRO A 58 10.30 -7.16 -7.20
C PRO A 58 9.07 -8.08 -7.31
N GLU A 59 8.64 -8.39 -8.54
CA GLU A 59 7.49 -9.27 -8.78
C GLU A 59 7.67 -10.67 -8.16
N SER A 60 8.90 -11.18 -8.13
CA SER A 60 9.22 -12.45 -7.46
C SER A 60 8.96 -12.42 -5.96
N VAL A 61 9.02 -11.24 -5.34
CA VAL A 61 8.79 -11.03 -3.91
C VAL A 61 7.30 -10.82 -3.64
N THR A 62 6.58 -10.07 -4.48
CA THR A 62 5.14 -9.81 -4.29
C THR A 62 4.29 -11.08 -4.32
N ALA A 63 4.73 -12.11 -5.03
CA ALA A 63 4.06 -13.42 -5.09
C ALA A 63 4.25 -14.29 -3.83
N SER A 64 5.18 -13.94 -2.94
CA SER A 64 5.54 -14.69 -1.74
C SER A 64 5.19 -13.89 -0.48
N PRO A 65 4.15 -14.27 0.28
CA PRO A 65 3.77 -13.54 1.49
C PRO A 65 4.90 -13.42 2.53
N ALA A 66 5.76 -14.43 2.60
CA ALA A 66 6.91 -14.44 3.50
C ALA A 66 8.01 -13.47 3.04
N ASP A 67 8.45 -13.57 1.78
CA ASP A 67 9.51 -12.68 1.27
C ASP A 67 9.03 -11.22 1.21
N PHE A 68 7.75 -11.02 0.89
CA PHE A 68 7.13 -9.70 0.92
C PHE A 68 7.14 -9.13 2.34
N HIS A 69 6.72 -9.91 3.34
CA HIS A 69 6.78 -9.49 4.73
C HIS A 69 8.19 -9.12 5.18
N ASP A 70 9.17 -9.98 4.91
CA ASP A 70 10.58 -9.75 5.27
C ASP A 70 11.12 -8.45 4.66
N LEU A 71 10.79 -8.18 3.40
CA LEU A 71 11.15 -6.94 2.73
C LEU A 71 10.49 -5.72 3.36
N LEU A 72 9.18 -5.79 3.66
CA LEU A 72 8.45 -4.69 4.29
C LEU A 72 9.07 -4.31 5.64
N VAL A 73 9.43 -5.30 6.45
CA VAL A 73 10.07 -5.10 7.75
C VAL A 73 11.50 -4.55 7.59
N ALA A 74 12.30 -5.15 6.71
CA ALA A 74 13.69 -4.74 6.49
C ALA A 74 13.79 -3.29 6.01
N GLU A 75 12.90 -2.89 5.10
CA GLU A 75 12.87 -1.54 4.54
C GLU A 75 12.11 -0.53 5.41
N ARG A 76 11.56 -0.98 6.56
CA ARG A 76 10.76 -0.18 7.51
C ARG A 76 9.59 0.53 6.83
N VAL A 77 8.81 -0.22 6.05
CA VAL A 77 7.64 0.31 5.35
C VAL A 77 6.62 0.83 6.36
N GLY A 78 6.25 2.09 6.21
CA GLY A 78 5.27 2.79 7.04
C GLY A 78 3.90 2.93 6.37
N VAL A 79 3.80 2.75 5.05
CA VAL A 79 2.54 2.73 4.32
C VAL A 79 2.53 1.61 3.28
N LEU A 80 1.52 0.75 3.35
CA LEU A 80 1.30 -0.32 2.38
C LEU A 80 -0.18 -0.38 1.97
N SER A 81 -0.44 -0.68 0.71
CA SER A 81 -1.77 -1.02 0.20
C SER A 81 -1.83 -2.47 -0.20
N GLN A 82 -2.95 -3.16 0.04
CA GLN A 82 -3.18 -4.56 -0.34
C GLN A 82 -4.69 -4.87 -0.47
N THR A 83 -5.05 -5.98 -1.11
CA THR A 83 -6.43 -6.50 -1.05
C THR A 83 -6.69 -7.22 0.27
N PRO A 84 -7.94 -7.31 0.75
CA PRO A 84 -8.27 -8.08 1.96
C PRO A 84 -7.73 -9.51 1.93
N SER A 85 -7.83 -10.20 0.79
CA SER A 85 -7.33 -11.57 0.63
C SER A 85 -5.81 -11.66 0.77
N ALA A 86 -5.05 -10.72 0.18
CA ALA A 86 -3.59 -10.68 0.29
C ALA A 86 -3.13 -10.34 1.71
N VAL A 87 -3.77 -9.36 2.35
CA VAL A 87 -3.58 -9.06 3.78
C VAL A 87 -3.88 -10.30 4.62
N GLY A 88 -4.91 -11.08 4.26
CA GLY A 88 -5.32 -12.33 4.88
C GLY A 88 -4.18 -13.31 5.18
N VAL A 89 -3.15 -13.34 4.34
CA VAL A 89 -1.99 -14.24 4.49
C VAL A 89 -0.70 -13.53 4.90
N LEU A 90 -0.72 -12.20 5.07
CA LEU A 90 0.41 -11.39 5.50
C LEU A 90 0.41 -11.26 7.04
N PRO A 91 1.49 -11.66 7.75
CA PRO A 91 1.57 -11.50 9.19
C PRO A 91 1.77 -10.01 9.57
N PRO A 92 1.04 -9.48 10.58
CA PRO A 92 1.16 -8.07 10.98
C PRO A 92 2.42 -7.77 11.82
N ARG A 93 3.14 -8.80 12.27
CA ARG A 93 4.29 -8.66 13.17
C ARG A 93 5.40 -7.83 12.53
N GLY A 94 5.93 -6.84 13.22
CA GLY A 94 6.95 -5.92 12.70
C GLY A 94 6.39 -4.82 11.76
N LEU A 95 5.08 -4.80 11.52
CA LEU A 95 4.36 -3.81 10.72
C LEU A 95 3.30 -3.07 11.55
N GLU A 96 3.37 -3.14 12.88
CA GLU A 96 2.35 -2.60 13.79
C GLU A 96 2.20 -1.08 13.69
N SER A 97 3.26 -0.37 13.29
CA SER A 97 3.23 1.07 13.06
C SER A 97 2.85 1.47 11.63
N ALA A 98 2.67 0.51 10.73
CA ALA A 98 2.39 0.79 9.32
C ALA A 98 0.90 1.10 9.12
N ALA A 99 0.62 2.13 8.31
CA ALA A 99 -0.71 2.40 7.81
C ALA A 99 -1.04 1.41 6.68
N LEU A 100 -1.94 0.46 6.95
CA LEU A 100 -2.47 -0.48 5.96
C LEU A 100 -3.72 0.07 5.28
N VAL A 101 -3.66 0.26 3.97
CA VAL A 101 -4.82 0.61 3.14
C VAL A 101 -5.34 -0.66 2.45
N VAL A 102 -6.60 -1.02 2.73
CA VAL A 102 -7.23 -2.20 2.15
C VAL A 102 -8.33 -1.79 1.17
N ALA A 103 -8.27 -2.27 -0.08
CA ALA A 103 -9.34 -2.04 -1.05
C ALA A 103 -9.30 -3.06 -2.21
N GLY A 104 -10.28 -2.98 -3.12
CA GLY A 104 -10.43 -3.88 -4.27
C GLY A 104 -11.36 -5.08 -4.03
N GLU A 105 -11.64 -5.43 -2.77
CA GLU A 105 -12.57 -6.50 -2.40
C GLU A 105 -13.38 -6.08 -1.15
N ALA A 106 -14.43 -6.84 -0.82
CA ALA A 106 -15.11 -6.68 0.45
C ALA A 106 -14.15 -7.02 1.60
N CYS A 107 -13.97 -6.09 2.54
CA CYS A 107 -13.06 -6.28 3.68
C CYS A 107 -13.78 -6.97 4.84
N PRO A 108 -13.42 -8.22 5.21
CA PRO A 108 -14.01 -8.90 6.36
C PRO A 108 -13.58 -8.24 7.68
N ALA A 109 -14.47 -8.20 8.68
CA ALA A 109 -14.17 -7.63 9.99
C ALA A 109 -12.92 -8.28 10.65
N ALA A 110 -12.74 -9.59 10.47
CA ALA A 110 -11.57 -10.30 10.99
C ALA A 110 -10.21 -9.77 10.46
N VAL A 111 -10.17 -9.22 9.23
CA VAL A 111 -8.96 -8.58 8.69
C VAL A 111 -8.69 -7.29 9.45
N VAL A 112 -9.72 -6.49 9.69
CA VAL A 112 -9.63 -5.26 10.47
C VAL A 112 -9.22 -5.56 11.90
N ASP A 113 -9.87 -6.50 12.58
CA ASP A 113 -9.59 -6.84 13.98
C ASP A 113 -8.13 -7.29 14.18
N ARG A 114 -7.61 -8.08 13.24
CA ARG A 114 -6.22 -8.56 13.29
C ARG A 114 -5.18 -7.46 13.10
N TRP A 115 -5.48 -6.44 12.31
CA TRP A 115 -4.55 -5.35 12.00
C TRP A 115 -4.74 -4.10 12.87
N ALA A 116 -5.94 -3.90 13.41
CA ALA A 116 -6.27 -2.81 14.33
C ALA A 116 -6.09 -3.19 15.80
N GLY A 117 -6.20 -4.48 16.15
CA GLY A 117 -6.16 -4.98 17.53
C GLY A 117 -4.76 -5.11 18.15
N GLY A 118 -3.73 -4.53 17.53
CA GLY A 118 -2.34 -4.56 17.99
C GLY A 118 -1.92 -3.37 18.87
N GLY A 119 -2.83 -2.83 19.68
CA GLY A 119 -2.59 -1.74 20.63
C GLY A 119 -3.13 -2.03 22.02
#